data_AF-A0A9P7KGM3-F1
#
_entry.id   AF-A0A9P7KGM3-F1
#
_cell.length_a   1.000
_cell.length_b   1.000
_cell.length_c   1.000
_cell.angle_alpha   90.00
_cell.angle_beta   90.00
_cell.angle_gamma   90.00
#
_symmetry.space_group_name_H-M   'P 1'
#
loop_
_entity.id
_entity.type
_entity.pdbx_description
1 polymer ?
#
loop_
_entity_poly.entity_id
_entity_poly.type
_entity_poly.pdbx_seq_one_letter_code
_entity_poly.pdbx_strand_id
1 'polypeptide(L)'
;MLLSVVSVSSRRPFFKALVSRTGRYFSQVSAAQKRGAPIEVHPEVQEALATNQPVVALETAVVTHGLPYPDNINLAMSLETIVRSTGSIPATIGFIGGQVKIGLEKQDLERLATKDTDAAKISRRDIGAAIALKADGGTTCSTTLIFAALAGIKIFATGGYDPIRIALTNTAHQHQARRSPPWRREQ
;
A
#
# COMPACT_ATOMS: atom_id res chain seq x y z
N MET A 1 -1.33 -16.77 12.66
CA MET A 1 -1.20 -15.37 12.21
C MET A 1 -2.13 -15.20 11.00
N LEU A 2 -3.27 -14.52 11.15
CA LEU A 2 -4.25 -14.34 10.08
C LEU A 2 -3.83 -13.15 9.18
N LEU A 3 -3.52 -13.44 7.91
CA LEU A 3 -3.30 -12.42 6.88
C LEU A 3 -4.65 -11.78 6.54
N SER A 4 -4.83 -10.49 6.82
CA SER A 4 -6.05 -9.78 6.42
C SER A 4 -5.83 -9.18 5.02
N VAL A 5 -6.61 -9.64 4.05
CA VAL A 5 -6.59 -9.13 2.66
C VAL A 5 -7.65 -8.05 2.50
N VAL A 6 -7.24 -6.85 2.08
CA VAL A 6 -8.16 -5.74 1.79
C VAL A 6 -8.21 -5.51 0.29
N SER A 7 -9.43 -5.53 -0.28
CA SER A 7 -9.67 -5.16 -1.68
C SER A 7 -9.78 -3.64 -1.82
N VAL A 8 -8.92 -3.05 -2.66
CA VAL A 8 -8.92 -1.61 -2.97
C VAL A 8 -9.98 -1.33 -4.04
N SER A 9 -11.23 -1.13 -3.61
CA SER A 9 -12.34 -0.82 -4.52
C SER A 9 -12.70 0.67 -4.51
N SER A 10 -12.47 1.34 -5.64
CA SER A 10 -13.01 2.69 -5.92
C SER A 10 -14.49 2.59 -6.30
N ARG A 11 -15.40 2.94 -5.37
CA ARG A 11 -16.85 2.98 -5.63
C ARG A 11 -17.21 4.11 -6.62
N ARG A 12 -17.68 3.75 -7.81
CA ARG A 12 -18.66 4.53 -8.61
C ARG A 12 -19.64 3.57 -9.28
N PRO A 13 -20.96 3.79 -9.23
CA PRO A 13 -21.93 2.83 -9.72
C PRO A 13 -22.31 3.05 -11.20
N PHE A 14 -22.81 1.97 -11.81
CA PHE A 14 -23.52 1.82 -13.09
C PHE A 14 -22.76 1.72 -14.44
N PHE A 15 -22.74 0.47 -14.92
CA PHE A 15 -22.83 -0.07 -16.29
C PHE A 15 -21.71 0.12 -17.35
N LYS A 16 -21.30 -1.04 -17.89
CA LYS A 16 -20.59 -1.37 -19.14
C LYS A 16 -19.37 -0.53 -19.55
N ALA A 17 -18.17 -1.05 -19.25
CA ALA A 17 -16.97 -0.97 -20.10
C ALA A 17 -15.89 -1.93 -19.56
N LEU A 18 -16.17 -3.23 -19.65
CA LEU A 18 -15.20 -4.28 -19.37
C LEU A 18 -14.40 -4.47 -20.66
N VAL A 19 -13.19 -3.90 -20.72
CA VAL A 19 -12.01 -4.30 -21.55
C VAL A 19 -10.95 -3.18 -21.69
N SER A 20 -11.20 -1.88 -21.39
CA SER A 20 -10.15 -0.82 -21.56
C SER A 20 -9.62 -0.14 -20.29
N ARG A 21 -9.83 -0.71 -19.10
CA ARG A 21 -9.48 -0.04 -17.83
C ARG A 21 -8.06 -0.29 -17.32
N THR A 22 -7.33 -1.29 -17.83
CA THR A 22 -5.99 -1.62 -17.32
C THR A 22 -4.93 -0.59 -17.74
N GLY A 23 -5.01 -0.05 -18.96
CA GLY A 23 -4.09 0.98 -19.45
C GLY A 23 -4.18 2.33 -18.72
N ARG A 24 -5.19 2.55 -17.87
CA ARG A 24 -5.42 3.82 -17.15
C ARG A 24 -4.68 3.94 -15.82
N TYR A 25 -4.13 2.88 -15.25
CA TYR A 25 -3.41 2.96 -13.97
C TYR A 25 -1.92 3.16 -14.18
N PHE A 26 -1.32 2.43 -15.13
CA PHE A 26 0.05 2.70 -15.56
C PHE A 26 0.21 4.15 -16.03
N SER A 27 -0.84 4.72 -16.66
CA SER A 27 -0.83 6.13 -17.04
C SER A 27 -0.71 7.09 -15.85
N GLN A 28 -1.10 6.73 -14.63
CA GLN A 28 -0.99 7.61 -13.46
C GLN A 28 0.42 7.65 -12.88
N VAL A 29 1.08 6.50 -12.68
CA VAL A 29 2.49 6.48 -12.26
C VAL A 29 3.37 7.09 -13.33
N SER A 30 3.21 6.72 -14.60
CA SER A 30 3.97 7.34 -15.68
C SER A 30 3.72 8.85 -15.78
N ALA A 31 2.49 9.32 -15.57
CA ALA A 31 2.21 10.75 -15.52
C ALA A 31 2.79 11.44 -14.27
N ALA A 32 2.89 10.76 -13.13
CA ALA A 32 3.57 11.27 -11.94
C ALA A 32 5.08 11.38 -12.18
N GLN A 33 5.71 10.35 -12.73
CA GLN A 33 7.12 10.34 -13.12
C GLN A 33 7.45 11.43 -14.13
N LYS A 34 6.60 11.62 -15.16
CA LYS A 34 6.74 12.74 -16.13
C LYS A 34 6.67 14.12 -15.49
N ARG A 35 6.01 14.25 -14.34
CA ARG A 35 5.94 15.48 -13.54
C ARG A 35 7.07 15.59 -12.51
N GLY A 36 8.06 14.69 -12.55
CA GLY A 36 9.19 14.66 -11.63
C GLY A 36 8.86 14.11 -10.24
N ALA A 37 7.75 13.36 -10.09
CA ALA A 37 7.46 12.71 -8.81
C ALA A 37 8.49 11.60 -8.55
N PRO A 38 9.07 11.52 -7.32
CA PRO A 38 10.07 10.52 -6.97
C PRO A 38 9.39 9.18 -6.66
N ILE A 39 8.85 8.54 -7.71
CA ILE A 39 8.22 7.22 -7.64
C ILE A 39 8.88 6.27 -8.64
N GLU A 40 9.30 5.12 -8.16
CA GLU A 40 9.92 4.02 -8.91
C GLU A 40 9.08 2.76 -8.72
N VAL A 41 8.84 2.04 -9.82
CA VAL A 41 8.15 0.75 -9.81
C VAL A 41 9.12 -0.30 -10.29
N HIS A 42 9.28 -1.36 -9.50
CA HIS A 42 10.17 -2.46 -9.85
C HIS A 42 9.74 -3.10 -11.19
N PRO A 43 10.68 -3.45 -12.09
CA PRO A 43 10.37 -4.00 -13.40
C PRO A 43 9.43 -5.21 -13.36
N GLU A 44 9.62 -6.12 -12.40
CA GLU A 44 8.74 -7.29 -12.22
C GLU A 44 7.29 -6.90 -11.90
N VAL A 45 7.11 -5.88 -11.05
CA VAL A 45 5.77 -5.36 -10.71
C VAL A 45 5.15 -4.68 -11.92
N GLN A 46 5.93 -3.92 -12.68
CA GLN A 46 5.49 -3.27 -13.91
C GLN A 46 5.04 -4.29 -14.96
N GLU A 47 5.82 -5.35 -15.19
CA GLU A 47 5.49 -6.43 -16.11
C GLU A 47 4.24 -7.19 -15.67
N ALA A 48 4.13 -7.52 -14.39
CA ALA A 48 2.95 -8.19 -13.83
C ALA A 48 1.68 -7.36 -14.06
N LEU A 49 1.75 -6.05 -13.80
CA LEU A 49 0.62 -5.13 -14.05
C LEU A 49 0.28 -5.02 -15.54
N ALA A 50 1.28 -4.96 -16.42
CA ALA A 50 1.08 -4.89 -17.88
C ALA A 50 0.44 -6.17 -18.44
N THR A 51 0.80 -7.32 -17.88
CA THR A 51 0.32 -8.64 -18.31
C THR A 51 -0.92 -9.13 -17.54
N ASN A 52 -1.51 -8.29 -16.67
CA ASN A 52 -2.63 -8.61 -15.79
C ASN A 52 -2.39 -9.78 -14.83
N GLN A 53 -1.14 -10.02 -14.44
CA GLN A 53 -0.81 -10.95 -13.35
C GLN A 53 -1.23 -10.33 -12.00
N PRO A 54 -1.63 -11.16 -11.01
CA PRO A 54 -2.03 -10.67 -9.70
C PRO A 54 -0.82 -10.10 -8.95
N VAL A 55 -0.96 -8.87 -8.46
CA VAL A 55 0.04 -8.17 -7.64
C VAL A 55 -0.55 -7.89 -6.26
N VAL A 56 0.23 -8.16 -5.21
CA VAL A 56 -0.16 -7.92 -3.81
C VAL A 56 0.79 -6.89 -3.20
N ALA A 57 0.25 -5.74 -2.80
CA ALA A 57 1.01 -4.73 -2.08
C ALA A 57 1.24 -5.14 -0.62
N LEU A 58 2.45 -4.87 -0.11
CA LEU A 58 2.87 -5.13 1.28
C LEU A 58 3.41 -3.85 1.91
N GLU A 59 3.10 -3.61 3.18
CA GLU A 59 3.60 -2.44 3.93
C GLU A 59 4.98 -2.69 4.54
N THR A 60 5.70 -1.61 4.88
CA THR A 60 7.04 -1.67 5.48
C THR A 60 7.13 -1.06 6.88
N ALA A 61 6.05 -0.46 7.40
CA ALA A 61 5.99 0.00 8.78
C ALA A 61 6.16 -1.15 9.79
N VAL A 62 5.67 -2.35 9.47
CA VAL A 62 5.89 -3.54 10.32
C VAL A 62 7.37 -3.97 10.36
N VAL A 63 8.11 -3.70 9.27
CA VAL A 63 9.55 -4.02 9.16
C VAL A 63 10.39 -3.03 9.97
N THR A 64 10.08 -1.75 9.86
CA THR A 64 10.86 -0.67 10.50
C THR A 64 10.48 -0.43 11.96
N HIS A 65 9.21 -0.64 12.34
CA HIS A 65 8.68 -0.26 13.66
C HIS A 65 7.85 -1.35 14.35
N GLY A 66 7.63 -2.50 13.70
CA GLY A 66 6.76 -3.54 14.22
C GLY A 66 7.50 -4.62 15.01
N LEU A 67 8.64 -5.07 14.50
CA LEU A 67 9.42 -6.18 15.06
C LEU A 67 10.90 -5.81 15.19
N PRO A 68 11.64 -6.41 16.14
CA PRO A 68 13.08 -6.24 16.22
C PRO A 68 13.79 -6.96 15.06
N TYR A 69 15.01 -6.51 14.73
CA TYR A 69 15.92 -7.27 13.88
C TYR A 69 16.41 -8.53 14.60
N PRO A 70 16.51 -9.70 13.94
CA PRO A 70 16.25 -9.97 12.51
C PRO A 70 14.81 -10.42 12.18
N ASP A 71 13.90 -10.46 13.15
CA ASP A 71 12.52 -10.94 12.94
C ASP A 71 11.76 -10.08 11.93
N ASN A 72 12.03 -8.78 11.89
CA ASN A 72 11.46 -7.86 10.93
C ASN A 72 11.76 -8.23 9.46
N ILE A 73 13.02 -8.50 9.12
CA ILE A 73 13.43 -8.89 7.77
C ILE A 73 12.95 -10.31 7.46
N ASN A 74 13.05 -11.23 8.42
CA ASN A 74 12.57 -12.60 8.24
C ASN A 74 11.07 -12.62 7.94
N LEU A 75 10.28 -11.78 8.62
CA LEU A 75 8.87 -11.60 8.32
C LEU A 75 8.65 -11.06 6.90
N ALA A 76 9.35 -9.98 6.51
CA ALA A 76 9.20 -9.39 5.19
C ALA A 76 9.47 -10.41 4.07
N MET A 77 10.59 -11.13 4.16
CA MET A 77 10.97 -12.18 3.20
C MET A 77 9.96 -13.34 3.17
N SER A 78 9.45 -13.74 4.34
CA SER A 78 8.43 -14.79 4.45
C SER A 78 7.12 -14.37 3.80
N LEU A 79 6.69 -13.11 3.99
CA LEU A 79 5.48 -12.57 3.36
C LEU A 79 5.60 -12.52 1.84
N GLU A 80 6.75 -12.08 1.30
CA GLU A 80 6.99 -12.13 -0.14
C GLU A 80 6.96 -13.56 -0.69
N THR A 81 7.58 -14.50 0.04
CA THR A 81 7.56 -15.93 -0.32
C THR A 81 6.15 -16.50 -0.35
N ILE A 82 5.31 -16.16 0.64
CA ILE A 82 3.91 -16.57 0.70
C ILE A 82 3.12 -16.00 -0.48
N VAL A 83 3.31 -14.72 -0.82
CA VAL A 83 2.65 -14.12 -1.99
C VAL A 83 3.06 -14.85 -3.27
N ARG A 84 4.35 -15.11 -3.44
CA ARG A 84 4.88 -15.85 -4.61
C ARG A 84 4.33 -17.27 -4.69
N SER A 85 4.19 -17.98 -3.56
CA SER A 85 3.66 -19.35 -3.56
C SER A 85 2.19 -19.43 -3.98
N THR A 86 1.44 -18.31 -3.93
CA THR A 86 0.08 -18.21 -4.47
C THR A 86 0.04 -17.87 -5.97
N GLY A 87 1.19 -17.77 -6.64
CA GLY A 87 1.28 -17.34 -8.04
C GLY A 87 1.09 -15.84 -8.25
N SER A 88 1.20 -15.05 -7.17
CA SER A 88 1.10 -13.59 -7.21
C SER A 88 2.47 -12.93 -7.06
N ILE A 89 2.59 -11.70 -7.56
CA ILE A 89 3.82 -10.91 -7.45
C ILE A 89 3.73 -9.98 -6.23
N PRO A 90 4.68 -10.03 -5.29
CA PRO A 90 4.72 -9.10 -4.17
C PRO A 90 5.20 -7.73 -4.63
N ALA A 91 4.57 -6.68 -4.10
CA ALA A 91 4.99 -5.31 -4.25
C ALA A 91 5.14 -4.68 -2.86
N THR A 92 6.25 -4.96 -2.20
CA THR A 92 6.59 -4.32 -0.92
C THR A 92 6.92 -2.85 -1.16
N ILE A 93 6.29 -1.94 -0.43
CA ILE A 93 6.37 -0.49 -0.72
C ILE A 93 7.08 0.24 0.43
N GLY A 94 8.12 1.01 0.10
CA GLY A 94 8.92 1.76 1.06
C GLY A 94 9.46 3.07 0.49
N PHE A 95 10.10 3.87 1.36
CA PHE A 95 10.88 5.04 0.96
C PHE A 95 12.36 4.73 1.15
N ILE A 96 13.15 5.01 0.10
CA ILE A 96 14.62 4.93 0.14
C ILE A 96 15.16 6.27 -0.34
N GLY A 97 15.82 7.03 0.52
CA GLY A 97 16.37 8.34 0.18
C GLY A 97 15.31 9.35 -0.32
N GLY A 98 14.08 9.28 0.18
CA GLY A 98 12.93 10.09 -0.28
C GLY A 98 12.30 9.61 -1.59
N GLN A 99 12.85 8.58 -2.22
CA GLN A 99 12.26 7.91 -3.38
C GLN A 99 11.25 6.86 -2.92
N VAL A 100 10.02 6.94 -3.44
CA VAL A 100 9.02 5.89 -3.23
C VAL A 100 9.36 4.72 -4.15
N LYS A 101 9.59 3.55 -3.59
CA LYS A 101 9.83 2.32 -4.35
C LYS A 101 8.65 1.36 -4.17
N ILE A 102 8.06 0.93 -5.29
CA ILE A 102 6.96 -0.04 -5.35
C ILE A 102 7.53 -1.36 -5.86
N GLY A 103 7.71 -2.31 -4.95
CA GLY A 103 8.58 -3.47 -5.16
C GLY A 103 9.99 -3.14 -4.67
N LEU A 104 10.23 -3.35 -3.37
CA LEU A 104 11.56 -3.21 -2.79
C LEU A 104 12.44 -4.38 -3.19
N GLU A 105 13.72 -4.09 -3.42
CA GLU A 105 14.72 -5.14 -3.52
C GLU A 105 15.12 -5.62 -2.12
N LYS A 106 15.76 -6.79 -2.05
CA LYS A 106 16.25 -7.35 -0.78
C LYS A 106 17.15 -6.36 -0.02
N GLN A 107 18.00 -5.63 -0.74
CA GLN A 107 18.92 -4.65 -0.17
C GLN A 107 18.20 -3.44 0.42
N ASP A 108 17.10 -3.00 -0.22
CA ASP A 108 16.25 -1.93 0.32
C ASP A 108 15.56 -2.40 1.60
N LEU A 109 15.10 -3.65 1.64
CA LEU A 109 14.50 -4.26 2.83
C LEU A 109 15.50 -4.42 3.97
N GLU A 110 16.71 -4.89 3.68
CA GLU A 110 17.81 -4.98 4.64
C GLU A 110 18.13 -3.60 5.21
N ARG A 111 18.25 -2.58 4.34
CA ARG A 111 18.44 -1.18 4.74
C ARG A 111 17.31 -0.67 5.63
N LEU A 112 16.05 -1.03 5.37
CA LEU A 112 14.93 -0.60 6.22
C LEU A 112 14.80 -1.42 7.52
N ALA A 113 15.37 -2.62 7.58
CA ALA A 113 15.29 -3.49 8.74
C ALA A 113 16.40 -3.24 9.77
N THR A 114 17.54 -2.69 9.36
CA THR A 114 18.65 -2.35 10.24
C THR A 114 18.34 -1.15 11.14
N LYS A 115 18.81 -1.17 12.39
CA LYS A 115 18.57 -0.09 13.36
C LYS A 115 19.38 1.18 13.10
N ASP A 116 20.46 1.09 12.33
CA ASP A 116 21.34 2.22 12.01
C ASP A 116 20.67 3.22 11.06
N THR A 117 19.62 2.77 10.38
CA THR A 117 18.77 3.57 9.53
C THR A 117 17.70 4.19 10.41
N ASP A 118 17.76 5.51 10.63
CA ASP A 118 16.70 6.29 11.30
C ASP A 118 15.45 6.37 10.41
N ALA A 119 14.86 5.20 10.13
CA ALA A 119 13.80 5.02 9.17
C ALA A 119 12.51 5.65 9.71
N ALA A 120 11.98 6.64 9.01
CA ALA A 120 10.76 7.32 9.42
C ALA A 120 9.53 6.39 9.30
N LYS A 121 8.58 6.51 10.23
CA LYS A 121 7.24 5.91 10.07
C LYS A 121 6.36 6.82 9.22
N ILE A 122 6.17 6.47 7.96
CA ILE A 122 5.53 7.36 6.98
C ILE A 122 4.03 7.05 6.87
N SER A 123 3.21 7.93 7.45
CA SER A 123 1.76 8.02 7.20
C SER A 123 1.47 9.06 6.11
N ARG A 124 0.19 9.21 5.71
CA ARG A 124 -0.23 10.08 4.59
C ARG A 124 0.29 11.51 4.71
N ARG A 125 0.32 12.06 5.92
CA ARG A 125 0.76 13.44 6.20
C ARG A 125 2.29 13.61 6.11
N ASP A 126 3.03 12.52 6.25
CA ASP A 126 4.48 12.52 6.34
C ASP A 126 5.14 12.38 4.95
N ILE A 127 4.37 12.00 3.91
CA ILE A 127 4.86 11.76 2.54
C ILE A 127 5.67 12.96 2.01
N GLY A 128 5.16 14.18 2.15
CA GLY A 128 5.84 15.37 1.64
C GLY A 128 7.18 15.62 2.34
N ALA A 129 7.21 15.46 3.67
CA ALA A 129 8.43 15.62 4.45
C ALA A 129 9.45 14.52 4.13
N ALA A 130 9.02 13.27 3.99
CA ALA A 130 9.90 12.16 3.65
C ALA A 130 10.59 12.37 2.28
N ILE A 131 9.86 12.87 1.29
CA ILE A 131 10.42 13.23 -0.02
C ILE A 131 11.42 14.38 0.11
N ALA A 132 11.02 15.49 0.76
CA ALA A 132 11.84 16.69 0.84
C ALA A 132 13.14 16.48 1.63
N LEU A 133 13.08 15.67 2.70
CA LEU A 133 14.21 15.36 3.56
C LEU A 133 15.06 14.18 3.05
N LYS A 134 14.70 13.59 1.90
CA LYS A 134 15.35 12.37 1.38
C LYS A 134 15.41 11.25 2.42
N ALA A 135 14.34 11.07 3.19
CA ALA A 135 14.30 10.11 4.28
C ALA A 135 14.13 8.67 3.77
N ASP A 136 14.80 7.73 4.44
CA ASP A 136 14.39 6.34 4.43
C ASP A 136 13.17 6.17 5.32
N GLY A 137 12.24 5.26 4.99
CA GLY A 137 11.10 5.07 5.86
C GLY A 137 10.14 3.95 5.47
N GLY A 138 9.54 3.38 6.51
CA GLY A 138 8.50 2.38 6.40
C GLY A 138 7.15 3.01 6.15
N THR A 139 6.45 2.55 5.12
CA THR A 139 5.09 3.01 4.84
C THR A 139 4.09 2.33 5.76
N THR A 140 3.23 3.12 6.41
CA THR A 140 2.02 2.59 7.05
C THR A 140 1.03 2.15 5.98
N CYS A 141 0.08 1.28 6.34
CA CYS A 141 -1.03 0.90 5.46
C CYS A 141 -1.67 2.06 4.70
N SER A 142 -1.87 3.21 5.35
CA SER A 142 -2.49 4.37 4.71
C SER A 142 -1.65 4.94 3.55
N THR A 143 -0.33 4.92 3.69
CA THR A 143 0.63 5.35 2.67
C THR A 143 0.82 4.26 1.62
N THR A 144 0.91 3.00 2.04
CA THR A 144 1.01 1.85 1.13
C THR A 144 -0.19 1.80 0.18
N LEU A 145 -1.41 2.01 0.69
CA LEU A 145 -2.62 2.04 -0.12
C LEU A 145 -2.65 3.18 -1.14
N ILE A 146 -2.08 4.35 -0.82
CA ILE A 146 -1.97 5.46 -1.79
C ILE A 146 -1.11 5.01 -2.97
N PHE A 147 0.09 4.50 -2.72
CA PHE A 147 1.03 4.13 -3.78
C PHE A 147 0.61 2.87 -4.52
N ALA A 148 0.01 1.89 -3.84
CA ALA A 148 -0.61 0.73 -4.46
C ALA A 148 -1.71 1.17 -5.43
N ALA A 149 -2.61 2.06 -5.01
CA ALA A 149 -3.67 2.58 -5.87
C ALA A 149 -3.14 3.38 -7.06
N LEU A 150 -2.11 4.20 -6.85
CA LEU A 150 -1.43 4.93 -7.93
C LEU A 150 -0.84 3.96 -8.97
N ALA A 151 -0.21 2.86 -8.52
CA ALA A 151 0.33 1.82 -9.39
C ALA A 151 -0.74 0.91 -10.03
N GLY A 152 -2.00 0.99 -9.59
CA GLY A 152 -3.08 0.11 -10.06
C GLY A 152 -3.12 -1.26 -9.38
N ILE A 153 -2.40 -1.45 -8.28
CA ILE A 153 -2.45 -2.65 -7.45
C ILE A 153 -3.74 -2.63 -6.64
N LYS A 154 -4.53 -3.70 -6.75
CA LYS A 154 -5.88 -3.78 -6.17
C LYS A 154 -5.95 -4.58 -4.87
N ILE A 155 -4.90 -5.32 -4.55
CA ILE A 155 -4.83 -6.22 -3.40
C ILE A 155 -3.73 -5.72 -2.49
N PHE A 156 -4.06 -5.55 -1.22
CA PHE A 156 -3.12 -5.16 -0.18
C PHE A 156 -3.21 -6.15 0.99
N ALA A 157 -2.07 -6.62 1.47
CA ALA A 157 -1.96 -7.47 2.64
C ALA A 157 -1.13 -6.78 3.74
N THR A 158 -1.61 -6.89 4.98
CA THR A 158 -0.97 -6.33 6.19
C THR A 158 -1.05 -7.34 7.32
N GLY A 159 -0.08 -7.28 8.24
CA GLY A 159 -0.02 -8.15 9.42
C GLY A 159 -0.98 -7.77 10.56
N GLY A 160 -1.80 -6.72 10.42
CA GLY A 160 -2.58 -6.18 11.54
C GLY A 160 -3.84 -6.97 11.90
N TYR A 161 -3.79 -7.80 12.95
CA TYR A 161 -4.90 -8.01 13.89
C TYR A 161 -4.81 -6.92 14.96
N ASP A 162 -5.13 -5.67 14.60
CA ASP A 162 -5.32 -4.58 15.56
C ASP A 162 -6.83 -4.30 15.64
N PRO A 163 -7.53 -4.69 16.72
CA PRO A 163 -8.98 -4.53 16.84
C PRO A 163 -9.41 -3.05 16.78
N ILE A 164 -8.53 -2.10 17.10
CA ILE A 164 -8.82 -0.66 17.02
C ILE A 164 -8.79 -0.17 15.56
N ARG A 165 -7.93 -0.75 14.70
CA ARG A 165 -7.89 -0.41 13.27
C ARG A 165 -9.14 -0.84 12.51
N ILE A 166 -9.84 -1.88 12.96
CA ILE A 166 -11.14 -2.30 12.38
C ILE A 166 -12.26 -1.29 12.69
N ALA A 167 -12.18 -0.58 13.83
CA ALA A 167 -13.21 0.39 14.22
C ALA A 167 -13.24 1.62 13.29
N LEU A 168 -12.10 2.04 12.73
CA LEU A 168 -12.03 3.19 11.82
C LEU A 168 -12.53 2.88 10.40
N THR A 169 -12.41 1.64 9.93
CA THR A 169 -13.00 1.20 8.65
C THR A 169 -14.52 1.03 8.73
N ASN A 170 -15.09 0.70 9.91
CA ASN A 170 -16.54 0.61 10.09
C ASN A 170 -17.22 1.96 10.43
N THR A 171 -16.52 2.92 11.04
CA THR A 171 -17.10 4.24 11.37
C THR A 171 -17.23 5.17 10.15
N ALA A 172 -16.38 5.03 9.13
CA ALA A 172 -16.54 5.76 7.87
C ALA A 172 -17.83 5.37 7.11
N HIS A 173 -18.33 4.15 7.30
CA HIS A 173 -19.63 3.73 6.75
C HIS A 173 -20.83 4.12 7.62
N GLN A 174 -20.66 4.28 8.94
CA GLN A 174 -21.78 4.64 9.82
C GLN A 174 -22.05 6.16 9.91
N HIS A 175 -21.05 7.02 9.73
CA HIS A 175 -21.27 8.46 9.77
C HIS A 175 -22.02 9.03 8.55
N GLN A 176 -22.10 8.27 7.46
CA GLN A 176 -22.84 8.68 6.26
C GLN A 176 -24.31 8.22 6.26
N ALA A 177 -24.73 7.40 7.23
CA ALA A 177 -26.10 6.90 7.36
C ALA A 177 -26.94 7.63 8.44
N ARG A 178 -26.35 8.56 9.20
CA ARG A 178 -27.03 9.30 10.30
C ARG A 178 -27.30 10.77 9.98
N ARG A 179 -27.67 11.09 8.74
CA ARG A 179 -28.21 12.41 8.37
C ARG A 179 -29.60 12.27 7.77
N SER A 180 -30.54 11.82 8.60
CA SER A 180 -31.98 11.99 8.36
C SER A 180 -32.56 12.65 9.61
N PRO A 181 -33.17 13.85 9.51
CA PRO A 181 -33.70 14.55 10.67
C PRO A 181 -34.92 13.82 11.29
N PRO A 182 -35.19 14.01 12.59
CA PRO A 182 -35.99 13.07 13.40
C PRO A 182 -37.53 13.17 13.29
N TRP A 183 -38.09 13.98 12.39
CA TRP A 183 -39.52 14.36 12.45
C TRP A 183 -40.45 13.65 11.45
N ARG A 184 -40.24 12.36 11.13
CA ARG A 184 -41.20 11.61 10.31
C ARG A 184 -41.48 10.21 10.86
N ARG A 185 -42.26 10.16 11.95
CA ARG A 185 -43.10 9.01 12.32
C ARG A 185 -44.36 9.53 13.01
N GLU A 186 -45.46 9.59 12.27
CA GLU A 186 -46.82 9.44 12.79
C GLU A 186 -47.74 9.09 11.61
N GLN A 187 -48.74 8.26 11.93
CA GLN A 187 -49.62 7.43 11.07
C GLN A 187 -49.11 6.03 10.77
#